data_AF-A0A971XV26-F1
#
_entry.id   AF-A0A971XV26-F1
#
_cell.length_a   1.000
_cell.length_b   1.000
_cell.length_c   1.000
_cell.angle_alpha   90.00
_cell.angle_beta   90.00
_cell.angle_gamma   90.00
#
_symmetry.space_group_name_H-M   'P 1'
#
loop_
_entity.id
_entity.type
_entity.pdbx_description
1 polymer ?
#
loop_
_entity_poly.entity_id
_entity_poly.type
_entity_poly.pdbx_seq_one_letter_code
_entity_poly.pdbx_strand_id
1 'polypeptide(L)'
;MKRQWLSFACVVAVVFMFSVGAAAGTTVTGPTGLLTLPTADALAQGDLSLSYHVKDGDGIGSISYGLIPGLEIGLLTTGPRHSNLGVHGKAVLSHEGASLPGVAVGLCDESFYMVASKRLLGAGVRGHVGVGTGKYDGLFLGVSKMLNPVVVDSGVKGSTTPAALLAVEYAKGAFNLGLDVLLSPEVRIKVATEDFDSLILGVNFKVSL
;
A
#
# COMPACT_ATOMS: atom_id res chain seq x y z
N MET A 1 13.79 19.24 -38.36
CA MET A 1 12.50 19.54 -37.70
C MET A 1 11.62 18.31 -37.48
N LYS A 2 11.47 17.37 -38.43
CA LYS A 2 10.61 16.18 -38.26
C LYS A 2 11.06 15.18 -37.16
N ARG A 3 12.38 15.04 -36.91
CA ARG A 3 12.93 14.08 -35.93
C ARG A 3 12.66 14.45 -34.47
N GLN A 4 12.56 15.75 -34.16
CA GLN A 4 12.28 16.24 -32.80
C GLN A 4 10.80 16.06 -32.40
N TRP A 5 9.88 16.12 -33.38
CA TRP A 5 8.45 15.86 -33.15
C TRP A 5 8.16 14.38 -32.91
N LEU A 6 8.91 13.48 -33.56
CA LEU A 6 8.86 12.03 -33.29
C LEU A 6 9.38 11.67 -31.89
N SER A 7 10.47 12.31 -31.44
CA SER A 7 10.99 12.12 -30.08
C SER A 7 10.01 12.65 -29.02
N PHE A 8 9.37 13.79 -29.26
CA PHE A 8 8.38 14.36 -28.35
C PHE A 8 7.10 13.51 -28.29
N ALA A 9 6.64 12.98 -29.44
CA ALA A 9 5.52 12.05 -29.50
C ALA A 9 5.82 10.71 -28.79
N CYS A 10 7.04 10.19 -28.88
CA CYS A 10 7.45 9.00 -28.13
C CYS A 10 7.52 9.26 -26.62
N VAL A 11 8.02 10.42 -26.17
CA VAL A 11 8.06 10.76 -24.74
C VAL A 11 6.64 10.95 -24.19
N VAL A 12 5.75 11.61 -24.94
CA VAL A 12 4.35 11.78 -24.56
C VAL A 12 3.62 10.42 -24.59
N ALA A 13 3.89 9.53 -25.54
CA ALA A 13 3.32 8.19 -25.59
C ALA A 13 3.80 7.30 -24.44
N VAL A 14 5.06 7.40 -24.01
CA VAL A 14 5.59 6.70 -22.83
C VAL A 14 4.96 7.21 -21.53
N VAL A 15 4.67 8.52 -21.45
CA VAL A 15 3.96 9.11 -20.30
C VAL A 15 2.47 8.71 -20.28
N PHE A 16 1.85 8.40 -21.42
CA PHE A 16 0.47 7.91 -21.50
C PHE A 16 0.30 6.39 -21.33
N MET A 17 1.40 5.62 -21.24
CA MET A 17 1.34 4.16 -21.05
C MET A 17 1.41 3.69 -19.59
N PHE A 18 1.60 4.59 -18.62
CA PHE A 18 1.47 4.24 -17.22
C PHE A 18 0.01 4.30 -16.79
N SER A 19 -0.69 3.17 -16.95
CA SER A 19 -1.93 2.95 -16.21
C SER A 19 -1.61 3.07 -14.73
N VAL A 20 -2.14 4.10 -14.07
CA VAL A 20 -2.12 4.21 -12.61
C VAL A 20 -3.09 3.16 -12.06
N GLY A 21 -2.70 1.89 -12.15
CA GLY A 21 -3.20 0.89 -11.23
C GLY A 21 -2.84 1.40 -9.86
N ALA A 22 -3.83 1.63 -9.00
CA ALA A 22 -3.63 2.13 -7.65
C ALA A 22 -2.60 1.25 -6.96
N ALA A 23 -1.32 1.67 -6.99
CA ALA A 23 -0.26 0.83 -6.52
C ALA A 23 -0.52 0.63 -5.04
N ALA A 24 -0.56 -0.63 -4.64
CA ALA A 24 -0.90 -0.97 -3.28
C ALA A 24 0.30 -0.56 -2.41
N GLY A 25 0.05 0.37 -1.48
CA GLY A 25 1.07 0.84 -0.55
C GLY A 25 1.55 -0.30 0.35
N THR A 26 2.67 -0.11 1.04
CA THR A 26 3.09 -1.04 2.09
C THR A 26 2.38 -0.70 3.40
N THR A 27 2.13 -1.73 4.20
CA THR A 27 1.85 -1.57 5.63
C THR A 27 3.07 -0.99 6.34
N VAL A 28 2.88 -0.55 7.57
CA VAL A 28 3.97 -0.10 8.46
C VAL A 28 5.11 -1.11 8.52
N THR A 29 4.80 -2.41 8.47
CA THR A 29 5.78 -3.50 8.57
C THR A 29 6.29 -4.04 7.23
N GLY A 30 5.85 -3.50 6.09
CA GLY A 30 6.42 -3.81 4.78
C GLY A 30 5.56 -4.58 3.79
N PRO A 31 4.77 -5.61 4.15
CA PRO A 31 3.86 -6.25 3.20
C PRO A 31 2.90 -5.23 2.61
N THR A 32 2.54 -5.40 1.34
CA THR A 32 1.54 -4.56 0.70
C THR A 32 0.19 -4.64 1.44
N GLY A 33 -0.42 -3.50 1.71
CA GLY A 33 -1.64 -3.42 2.50
C GLY A 33 -2.16 -2.00 2.71
N LEU A 34 -2.91 -1.83 3.80
CA LEU A 34 -3.49 -0.56 4.23
C LEU A 34 -2.53 0.21 5.14
N LEU A 35 -2.82 0.32 6.44
CA LEU A 35 -1.98 0.97 7.44
C LEU A 35 -1.13 -0.11 8.11
N THR A 36 -1.79 -0.99 8.86
CA THR A 36 -1.16 -2.13 9.55
C THR A 36 -1.62 -3.45 8.97
N LEU A 37 -2.77 -3.49 8.29
CA LEU A 37 -3.35 -4.71 7.77
C LEU A 37 -2.93 -5.01 6.33
N PRO A 38 -2.54 -6.26 6.03
CA PRO A 38 -2.26 -6.68 4.67
C PRO A 38 -3.54 -6.69 3.83
N THR A 39 -3.40 -6.49 2.52
CA THR A 39 -4.48 -6.71 1.55
C THR A 39 -4.14 -7.87 0.62
N ALA A 40 -5.13 -8.33 -0.14
CA ALA A 40 -4.94 -9.33 -1.20
C ALA A 40 -4.20 -8.83 -2.46
N ASP A 41 -3.59 -7.65 -2.43
CA ASP A 41 -2.73 -7.16 -3.51
C ASP A 41 -1.28 -7.54 -3.22
N ALA A 42 -0.44 -7.54 -4.26
CA ALA A 42 1.01 -7.65 -4.12
C ALA A 42 1.69 -6.59 -4.98
N LEU A 43 2.96 -6.33 -4.69
CA LEU A 43 3.84 -5.58 -5.59
C LEU A 43 3.87 -6.23 -6.98
N ALA A 44 3.93 -5.39 -8.02
CA ALA A 44 4.11 -5.87 -9.38
C ALA A 44 5.49 -6.53 -9.52
N GLN A 45 5.62 -7.45 -10.47
CA GLN A 45 6.92 -8.05 -10.77
C GLN A 45 7.94 -6.95 -11.12
N GLY A 46 9.10 -6.97 -10.47
CA GLY A 46 10.13 -5.96 -10.67
C GLY A 46 9.95 -4.68 -9.84
N ASP A 47 8.81 -4.49 -9.17
CA ASP A 47 8.64 -3.35 -8.27
C ASP A 47 9.43 -3.58 -6.98
N LEU A 48 10.28 -2.61 -6.65
CA LEU A 48 10.93 -2.45 -5.36
C LEU A 48 10.21 -1.35 -4.58
N SER A 49 9.93 -1.63 -3.31
CA SER A 49 9.36 -0.67 -2.38
C SER A 49 10.23 -0.50 -1.14
N LEU A 50 10.53 0.74 -0.79
CA LEU A 50 11.30 1.13 0.38
C LEU A 50 10.40 1.98 1.28
N SER A 51 10.18 1.58 2.52
CA SER A 51 9.43 2.41 3.46
C SER A 51 10.16 2.63 4.77
N TYR A 52 9.89 3.79 5.34
CA TYR A 52 10.33 4.17 6.67
C TYR A 52 9.15 4.79 7.42
N HIS A 53 8.82 4.22 8.56
CA HIS A 53 7.77 4.69 9.45
C HIS A 53 8.35 4.99 10.83
N VAL A 54 7.76 5.93 11.54
CA VAL A 54 8.02 6.21 12.95
C VAL A 54 6.74 5.94 13.70
N LYS A 55 6.81 5.11 14.73
CA LYS A 55 5.71 4.80 15.64
C LYS A 55 6.22 4.97 17.07
N ASP A 56 5.58 5.85 17.84
CA ASP A 56 5.93 6.10 19.25
C ASP A 56 7.42 6.44 19.50
N GLY A 57 8.06 7.06 18.51
CA GLY A 57 9.49 7.42 18.56
C GLY A 57 10.44 6.34 18.02
N ASP A 58 9.97 5.12 17.79
CA ASP A 58 10.76 4.03 17.20
C ASP A 58 10.63 4.01 15.68
N GLY A 59 11.77 3.84 15.00
CA GLY A 59 11.85 3.76 13.55
C GLY A 59 11.66 2.33 13.04
N ILE A 60 10.81 2.18 12.03
CA ILE A 60 10.50 0.92 11.34
C ILE A 60 10.87 1.08 9.87
N GLY A 61 11.92 0.40 9.43
CA GLY A 61 12.33 0.36 8.03
C GLY A 61 11.82 -0.91 7.36
N SER A 62 11.48 -0.86 6.08
CA SER A 62 11.18 -2.07 5.32
C SER A 62 11.54 -1.95 3.85
N ILE A 63 11.94 -3.08 3.27
CA ILE A 63 12.23 -3.22 1.84
C ILE A 63 11.40 -4.39 1.34
N SER A 64 10.63 -4.19 0.28
CA SER A 64 9.77 -5.20 -0.34
C SER A 64 10.04 -5.28 -1.83
N TYR A 65 10.03 -6.49 -2.40
CA TYR A 65 10.28 -6.75 -3.81
C TYR A 65 9.24 -7.70 -4.39
N GLY A 66 8.63 -7.33 -5.51
CA GLY A 66 7.75 -8.21 -6.29
C GLY A 66 8.58 -9.17 -7.14
N LEU A 67 8.71 -10.41 -6.66
CA LEU A 67 9.59 -11.42 -7.24
C LEU A 67 9.04 -11.96 -8.57
N ILE A 68 7.77 -12.37 -8.55
CA ILE A 68 7.00 -12.84 -9.70
C ILE A 68 5.56 -12.33 -9.56
N PRO A 69 4.71 -12.37 -10.60
CA PRO A 69 3.33 -11.93 -10.49
C PRO A 69 2.62 -12.60 -9.31
N GLY A 70 2.14 -11.79 -8.37
CA GLY A 70 1.43 -12.25 -7.17
C GLY A 70 2.32 -12.71 -6.02
N LEU A 71 3.66 -12.67 -6.11
CA LEU A 71 4.56 -13.03 -5.01
C LEU A 71 5.46 -11.85 -4.66
N GLU A 72 5.39 -11.40 -3.41
CA GLU A 72 6.32 -10.42 -2.85
C GLU A 72 7.08 -11.00 -1.67
N ILE A 73 8.32 -10.55 -1.51
CA ILE A 73 9.19 -10.87 -0.38
C ILE A 73 9.81 -9.57 0.13
N GLY A 74 10.26 -9.55 1.38
CA GLY A 74 10.93 -8.39 1.90
C GLY A 74 11.54 -8.59 3.27
N LEU A 75 12.20 -7.53 3.71
CA LEU A 75 12.85 -7.40 5.00
C LEU A 75 12.22 -6.22 5.74
N LEU A 76 12.17 -6.31 7.05
CA LEU A 76 11.81 -5.20 7.92
C LEU A 76 12.77 -5.08 9.09
N THR A 77 12.94 -3.87 9.61
CA THR A 77 13.69 -3.61 10.83
C THR A 77 12.77 -2.97 11.85
N THR A 78 12.81 -3.48 13.08
CA THR A 78 11.99 -3.00 14.20
C THR A 78 12.84 -2.82 15.46
N GLY A 79 12.28 -2.13 16.45
CA GLY A 79 12.87 -1.94 17.77
C GLY A 79 13.84 -0.75 17.87
N PRO A 80 14.31 -0.43 19.09
CA PRO A 80 15.17 0.72 19.35
C PRO A 80 16.44 0.63 18.51
N ARG A 81 16.72 1.67 17.71
CA ARG A 81 17.87 1.70 16.77
C ARG A 81 17.89 0.57 15.74
N HIS A 82 16.74 0.03 15.33
CA HIS A 82 16.63 -1.01 14.29
C HIS A 82 17.34 -2.33 14.64
N SER A 83 17.31 -2.73 15.92
CA SER A 83 18.05 -3.91 16.40
C SER A 83 17.52 -5.25 15.88
N ASN A 84 16.24 -5.31 15.49
CA ASN A 84 15.58 -6.57 15.11
C ASN A 84 15.30 -6.59 13.62
N LEU A 85 15.92 -7.53 12.91
CA LEU A 85 15.67 -7.79 11.50
C LEU A 85 14.61 -8.90 11.37
N GLY A 86 13.50 -8.57 10.73
CA GLY A 86 12.44 -9.50 10.36
C GLY A 86 12.37 -9.68 8.85
N VAL A 87 11.61 -10.70 8.43
CA VAL A 87 11.35 -11.03 7.04
C VAL A 87 9.84 -11.03 6.79
N HIS A 88 9.41 -10.78 5.57
CA HIS A 88 8.03 -11.01 5.18
C HIS A 88 7.93 -11.58 3.78
N GLY A 89 6.82 -12.27 3.53
CA GLY A 89 6.48 -12.82 2.23
C GLY A 89 4.97 -12.91 2.09
N LYS A 90 4.47 -12.71 0.87
CA LYS A 90 3.05 -12.82 0.58
C LYS A 90 2.83 -13.34 -0.83
N ALA A 91 1.91 -14.28 -0.93
CA ALA A 91 1.45 -14.87 -2.17
C ALA A 91 -0.05 -14.58 -2.38
N VAL A 92 -0.38 -14.02 -3.54
CA VAL A 92 -1.75 -13.84 -4.02
C VAL A 92 -2.21 -15.17 -4.59
N LEU A 93 -3.22 -15.77 -3.96
CA LEU A 93 -3.83 -17.03 -4.38
C LEU A 93 -4.88 -16.82 -5.47
N SER A 94 -5.56 -15.68 -5.42
CA SER A 94 -6.56 -15.30 -6.42
C SER A 94 -6.62 -13.79 -6.56
N HIS A 95 -6.66 -13.29 -7.79
CA HIS A 95 -6.84 -11.87 -8.04
C HIS A 95 -8.30 -11.48 -7.92
N GLU A 96 -8.52 -10.27 -7.43
CA GLU A 96 -9.86 -9.71 -7.31
C GLU A 96 -10.51 -9.58 -8.70
N GLY A 97 -11.69 -10.20 -8.85
CA GLY A 97 -12.49 -10.14 -10.08
C GLY A 97 -13.75 -9.29 -9.91
N ALA A 98 -14.66 -9.35 -10.87
CA ALA A 98 -15.97 -8.70 -10.77
C ALA A 98 -16.86 -9.36 -9.71
N SER A 99 -16.91 -10.70 -9.67
CA SER A 99 -17.73 -11.48 -8.74
C SER A 99 -16.96 -12.03 -7.54
N LEU A 100 -15.68 -12.37 -7.70
CA LEU A 100 -14.86 -12.99 -6.65
C LEU A 100 -13.97 -11.99 -5.92
N PRO A 101 -13.72 -12.16 -4.60
CA PRO A 101 -12.71 -11.41 -3.88
C PRO A 101 -11.30 -11.87 -4.29
N GLY A 102 -10.34 -10.95 -4.20
CA GLY A 102 -8.94 -11.33 -4.23
C GLY A 102 -8.57 -11.98 -2.91
N VAL A 103 -7.68 -12.97 -2.93
CA VAL A 103 -7.23 -13.70 -1.75
C VAL A 103 -5.71 -13.78 -1.75
N ALA A 104 -5.09 -13.48 -0.60
CA ALA A 104 -3.67 -13.67 -0.39
C ALA A 104 -3.40 -14.32 0.96
N VAL A 105 -2.25 -14.99 1.04
CA VAL A 105 -1.67 -15.51 2.27
C VAL A 105 -0.28 -14.94 2.43
N GLY A 106 0.16 -14.75 3.65
CA GLY A 106 1.51 -14.27 3.88
C GLY A 106 1.99 -14.53 5.30
N LEU A 107 3.27 -14.20 5.46
CA LEU A 107 3.97 -14.19 6.72
C LEU A 107 4.65 -12.83 6.87
N CYS A 108 4.66 -12.30 8.09
CA CYS A 108 5.39 -11.10 8.41
C CYS A 108 6.00 -11.32 9.80
N ASP A 109 7.32 -11.48 9.81
CA ASP A 109 8.06 -12.02 10.95
C ASP A 109 7.49 -13.38 11.35
N GLU A 110 7.16 -13.60 12.62
CA GLU A 110 6.56 -14.86 13.09
C GLU A 110 5.03 -14.94 12.88
N SER A 111 4.41 -13.92 12.29
CA SER A 111 2.96 -13.82 12.16
C SER A 111 2.47 -14.27 10.78
N PHE A 112 1.57 -15.25 10.75
CA PHE A 112 0.90 -15.71 9.53
C PHE A 112 -0.43 -15.00 9.35
N TYR A 113 -0.86 -14.84 8.10
CA TYR A 113 -2.18 -14.29 7.79
C TYR A 113 -2.74 -14.81 6.48
N MET A 114 -4.05 -14.75 6.38
CA MET A 114 -4.82 -14.87 5.15
C MET A 114 -5.77 -13.68 5.08
N VAL A 115 -5.89 -13.07 3.90
CA VAL A 115 -6.77 -11.91 3.69
C VAL A 115 -7.52 -12.04 2.37
N ALA A 116 -8.79 -11.67 2.40
CA ALA A 116 -9.62 -11.47 1.24
C ALA A 116 -9.95 -9.98 1.07
N SER A 117 -9.78 -9.45 -0.13
CA SER A 117 -10.12 -8.06 -0.48
C SER A 117 -11.21 -8.02 -1.54
N LYS A 118 -12.17 -7.11 -1.39
CA LYS A 118 -13.22 -6.89 -2.39
C LYS A 118 -13.66 -5.45 -2.47
N ARG A 119 -13.72 -4.91 -3.68
CA ARG A 119 -14.29 -3.62 -4.00
C ARG A 119 -15.80 -3.75 -4.06
N LEU A 120 -16.47 -2.94 -3.25
CA LEU A 120 -17.92 -2.92 -3.14
C LEU A 120 -18.46 -2.01 -4.23
N LEU A 121 -19.18 -2.60 -5.19
CA LEU A 121 -19.81 -1.88 -6.29
C LEU A 121 -20.75 -0.80 -5.74
N GLY A 122 -20.69 0.42 -6.30
CA GLY A 122 -21.58 1.53 -5.95
C GLY A 122 -21.10 2.47 -4.83
N ALA A 123 -20.25 2.02 -3.90
CA ALA A 123 -19.79 2.86 -2.77
C ALA A 123 -18.39 3.49 -2.99
N GLY A 124 -17.61 3.01 -3.98
CA GLY A 124 -16.22 3.42 -4.18
C GLY A 124 -15.29 3.00 -3.04
N VAL A 125 -15.72 2.03 -2.24
CA VAL A 125 -15.04 1.51 -1.05
C VAL A 125 -14.55 0.09 -1.33
N ARG A 126 -13.45 -0.29 -0.67
CA ARG A 126 -12.93 -1.65 -0.69
C ARG A 126 -12.88 -2.20 0.73
N GLY A 127 -13.48 -3.38 0.91
CA GLY A 127 -13.45 -4.14 2.14
C GLY A 127 -12.34 -5.17 2.13
N HIS A 128 -11.82 -5.45 3.31
CA HIS A 128 -10.75 -6.40 3.58
C HIS A 128 -11.14 -7.19 4.83
N VAL A 129 -11.09 -8.52 4.74
CA VAL A 129 -11.35 -9.41 5.87
C VAL A 129 -10.28 -10.47 5.90
N GLY A 130 -9.74 -10.76 7.08
CA GLY A 130 -8.71 -11.76 7.19
C GLY A 130 -8.58 -12.31 8.59
N VAL A 131 -7.70 -13.29 8.69
CA VAL A 131 -7.41 -14.03 9.91
C VAL A 131 -5.91 -14.30 9.96
N GLY A 132 -5.33 -14.25 11.15
CA GLY A 132 -3.92 -14.54 11.32
C GLY A 132 -3.52 -14.89 12.74
N THR A 133 -2.22 -14.90 12.96
CA THR A 133 -1.56 -15.16 14.25
C THR A 133 -0.68 -13.98 14.65
N GLY A 134 -0.25 -13.94 15.92
CA GLY A 134 0.73 -12.97 16.40
C GLY A 134 0.25 -11.52 16.32
N LYS A 135 0.80 -10.75 15.37
CA LYS A 135 0.36 -9.35 15.14
C LYS A 135 -1.01 -9.26 14.46
N TYR A 136 -1.43 -10.33 13.78
CA TYR A 136 -2.73 -10.43 13.11
C TYR A 136 -3.68 -11.38 13.83
N ASP A 137 -3.45 -11.61 15.13
CA ASP A 137 -4.15 -12.65 15.90
C ASP A 137 -5.68 -12.49 15.86
N GLY A 138 -6.36 -13.58 15.49
CA GLY A 138 -7.81 -13.63 15.36
C GLY A 138 -8.33 -13.05 14.04
N LEU A 139 -9.56 -12.54 14.06
CA LEU A 139 -10.21 -11.91 12.92
C LEU A 139 -9.79 -10.43 12.82
N PHE A 140 -9.43 -9.98 11.63
CA PHE A 140 -9.23 -8.56 11.33
C PHE A 140 -10.09 -8.10 10.15
N LEU A 141 -10.45 -6.82 10.18
CA LEU A 141 -11.28 -6.15 9.18
C LEU A 141 -10.63 -4.83 8.76
N GLY A 142 -10.74 -4.50 7.49
CA GLY A 142 -10.26 -3.24 6.95
C GLY A 142 -11.24 -2.69 5.93
N VAL A 143 -11.40 -1.38 5.91
CA VAL A 143 -12.19 -0.67 4.90
C VAL A 143 -11.35 0.49 4.39
N SER A 144 -11.25 0.61 3.08
CA SER A 144 -10.49 1.67 2.43
C SER A 144 -11.27 2.38 1.35
N LYS A 145 -11.01 3.68 1.19
CA LYS A 145 -11.64 4.53 0.17
C LYS A 145 -10.60 5.43 -0.47
N MET A 146 -10.54 5.38 -1.80
CA MET A 146 -9.73 6.34 -2.56
C MET A 146 -10.47 7.67 -2.61
N LEU A 147 -9.85 8.69 -2.04
CA LEU A 147 -10.25 10.09 -2.14
C LEU A 147 -9.49 10.69 -3.32
N ASN A 148 -10.19 10.77 -4.46
CA ASN A 148 -9.69 11.46 -5.63
C ASN A 148 -10.26 12.89 -5.60
N PRO A 149 -9.44 13.92 -5.34
CA PRO A 149 -9.92 15.29 -5.43
C PRO A 149 -10.31 15.62 -6.87
N VAL A 150 -11.51 16.16 -7.06
CA VAL A 150 -11.96 16.71 -8.34
C VAL A 150 -11.48 18.16 -8.41
N VAL A 151 -10.72 18.50 -9.44
CA VAL A 151 -10.29 19.89 -9.69
C VAL A 151 -11.52 20.71 -10.06
N VAL A 152 -11.91 21.65 -9.19
CA VAL A 152 -12.78 22.77 -9.59
C VAL A 152 -11.86 23.81 -10.20
N ASP A 153 -12.05 24.07 -11.49
CA ASP A 153 -11.19 24.85 -12.37
C ASP A 153 -11.05 26.31 -11.88
N SER A 154 -10.16 26.52 -10.91
CA SER A 154 -9.81 27.84 -10.37
C SER A 154 -8.60 28.42 -11.11
N GLY A 155 -8.57 28.36 -12.44
CA GLY A 155 -7.65 29.16 -13.29
C GLY A 155 -6.13 29.01 -13.07
N VAL A 156 -5.66 28.17 -12.15
CA VAL A 156 -4.23 27.95 -11.86
C VAL A 156 -3.76 26.72 -12.63
N LYS A 157 -3.05 26.96 -13.73
CA LYS A 157 -2.43 25.90 -14.54
C LYS A 157 -1.44 25.09 -13.70
N GLY A 158 -1.70 23.78 -13.55
CA GLY A 158 -0.68 22.79 -13.18
C GLY A 158 -0.79 22.12 -11.80
N SER A 159 -1.86 22.34 -11.02
CA SER A 159 -2.01 21.66 -9.72
C SER A 159 -2.76 20.32 -9.87
N THR A 160 -2.02 19.22 -10.03
CA THR A 160 -2.56 17.87 -9.77
C THR A 160 -2.62 17.70 -8.25
N THR A 161 -3.83 17.73 -7.69
CA THR A 161 -4.03 17.44 -6.26
C THR A 161 -3.78 15.96 -6.00
N PRO A 162 -2.97 15.61 -4.98
CA PRO A 162 -2.60 14.23 -4.71
C PRO A 162 -3.82 13.41 -4.30
N ALA A 163 -3.93 12.20 -4.84
CA ALA A 163 -4.96 11.26 -4.41
C ALA A 163 -4.60 10.71 -3.03
N ALA A 164 -5.59 10.47 -2.18
CA ALA A 164 -5.36 9.95 -0.83
C ALA A 164 -6.22 8.72 -0.56
N LEU A 165 -5.66 7.70 0.06
CA LEU A 165 -6.39 6.53 0.53
C LEU A 165 -6.73 6.73 2.00
N LEU A 166 -8.02 6.84 2.32
CA LEU A 166 -8.50 6.78 3.70
C LEU A 166 -8.73 5.32 4.06
N ALA A 167 -8.24 4.90 5.22
CA ALA A 167 -8.39 3.54 5.72
C ALA A 167 -8.83 3.51 7.19
N VAL A 168 -9.73 2.58 7.50
CA VAL A 168 -10.12 2.20 8.85
C VAL A 168 -9.85 0.71 9.00
N GLU A 169 -9.21 0.32 10.09
CA GLU A 169 -8.85 -1.06 10.38
C GLU A 169 -9.37 -1.44 11.77
N TYR A 170 -9.69 -2.72 11.94
CA TYR A 170 -10.00 -3.32 13.22
C TYR A 170 -9.24 -4.63 13.33
N ALA A 171 -8.39 -4.75 14.36
CA ALA A 171 -7.62 -5.95 14.63
C ALA A 171 -7.30 -6.04 16.12
N LYS A 172 -7.31 -7.26 16.67
CA LYS A 172 -6.99 -7.53 18.09
C LYS A 172 -7.78 -6.69 19.10
N GLY A 173 -9.02 -6.32 18.76
CA GLY A 173 -9.88 -5.52 19.64
C GLY A 173 -9.69 -4.00 19.53
N ALA A 174 -8.73 -3.53 18.71
CA ALA A 174 -8.40 -2.11 18.55
C ALA A 174 -8.80 -1.60 17.16
N PHE A 175 -9.06 -0.30 17.08
CA PHE A 175 -9.34 0.41 15.82
C PHE A 175 -8.16 1.26 15.39
N ASN A 176 -7.82 1.20 14.11
CA ASN A 176 -6.80 2.07 13.52
C ASN A 176 -7.43 2.92 12.43
N LEU A 177 -6.95 4.16 12.29
CA LEU A 177 -7.43 5.12 11.31
C LEU A 177 -6.23 5.79 10.65
N GLY A 178 -6.28 5.99 9.34
CA GLY A 178 -5.16 6.63 8.67
C GLY A 178 -5.43 7.04 7.24
N LEU A 179 -4.51 7.86 6.76
CA LEU A 179 -4.47 8.44 5.44
C LEU A 179 -3.13 8.09 4.78
N ASP A 180 -3.18 7.57 3.57
CA ASP A 180 -2.02 7.33 2.72
C ASP A 180 -2.12 8.25 1.50
N VAL A 181 -1.30 9.29 1.47
CA VAL A 181 -1.31 10.34 0.45
C VAL A 181 -0.30 10.02 -0.64
N LEU A 182 -0.77 9.87 -1.87
CA LEU A 182 0.06 9.63 -3.05
C LEU A 182 0.52 10.97 -3.60
N LEU A 183 1.72 11.39 -3.23
CA LEU A 183 2.33 12.63 -3.74
C LEU A 183 2.74 12.49 -5.21
N SER A 184 3.27 11.33 -5.57
CA SER A 184 3.60 10.94 -6.94
C SER A 184 3.37 9.42 -7.11
N PRO A 185 3.49 8.87 -8.33
CA PRO A 185 3.46 7.42 -8.54
C PRO A 185 4.51 6.65 -7.70
N GLU A 186 5.62 7.31 -7.39
CA GLU A 186 6.78 6.77 -6.69
C GLU A 186 6.80 7.11 -5.19
N VAL A 187 6.17 8.20 -4.75
CA VAL A 187 6.27 8.70 -3.37
C VAL A 187 4.92 8.78 -2.68
N ARG A 188 4.85 8.18 -1.49
CA ARG A 188 3.67 8.18 -0.62
C ARG A 188 4.03 8.63 0.78
N ILE A 189 3.09 9.32 1.42
CA ILE A 189 3.17 9.70 2.83
C ILE A 189 2.02 9.06 3.58
N LYS A 190 2.34 8.38 4.68
CA LYS A 190 1.36 7.72 5.55
C LYS A 190 1.27 8.46 6.88
N VAL A 191 0.05 8.78 7.27
CA VAL A 191 -0.29 9.30 8.59
C VAL A 191 -1.39 8.40 9.14
N ALA A 192 -1.14 7.75 10.27
CA ALA A 192 -2.09 6.84 10.87
C ALA A 192 -2.06 6.94 12.39
N THR A 193 -3.11 6.48 13.02
CA THR A 193 -3.15 6.22 14.45
C THR A 193 -3.55 4.77 14.68
N GLU A 194 -2.84 4.12 15.61
CA GLU A 194 -3.13 2.78 16.08
C GLU A 194 -3.75 2.89 17.48
N ASP A 195 -4.93 2.30 17.65
CA ASP A 195 -5.76 2.36 18.87
C ASP A 195 -6.05 3.78 19.39
N PHE A 196 -5.92 4.81 18.54
CA PHE A 196 -6.00 6.24 18.90
C PHE A 196 -4.93 6.75 19.88
N ASP A 197 -4.02 5.89 20.33
CA ASP A 197 -2.99 6.21 21.33
C ASP A 197 -1.61 6.37 20.68
N SER A 198 -1.32 5.62 19.61
CA SER A 198 -0.04 5.66 18.91
C SER A 198 -0.16 6.43 17.60
N LEU A 199 0.72 7.41 17.38
CA LEU A 199 0.82 8.11 16.09
C LEU A 199 1.88 7.45 15.21
N ILE A 200 1.50 7.20 13.97
CA ILE A 200 2.36 6.63 12.94
C ILE A 200 2.52 7.64 11.82
N LEU A 201 3.77 7.98 11.51
CA LEU A 201 4.14 8.81 10.37
C LEU A 201 5.12 8.04 9.50
N GLY A 202 4.96 8.05 8.19
CA GLY A 202 5.93 7.38 7.33
C GLY A 202 5.93 7.84 5.89
N VAL A 203 6.96 7.39 5.20
CA VAL A 203 7.16 7.61 3.78
C VAL A 203 7.41 6.26 3.11
N ASN A 204 6.85 6.10 1.92
CA ASN A 204 7.08 4.94 1.07
C ASN A 204 7.54 5.43 -0.30
N PHE A 205 8.61 4.80 -0.80
CA PHE A 205 9.15 4.96 -2.13
C PHE A 205 8.91 3.68 -2.92
N LYS A 206 8.49 3.81 -4.17
CA LYS A 206 8.27 2.69 -5.08
C LYS A 206 8.98 2.95 -6.39
N VAL A 207 9.76 1.98 -6.85
CA VAL A 207 10.55 2.04 -8.09
C VAL A 207 10.33 0.74 -8.86
N SER A 208 10.06 0.83 -10.16
CA SER A 208 10.03 -0.34 -11.04
C SER A 208 11.41 -0.55 -11.66
N LEU A 209 11.96 -1.75 -11.52
CA LEU A 209 13.28 -2.14 -12.03
C LEU A 209 13.21 -2.81 -13.41
#